data_AF-A0A6A9JZC5-F1
#
_entry.id   AF-A0A6A9JZC5-F1
#
_cell.length_a   1.000
_cell.length_b   1.000
_cell.length_c   1.000
_cell.angle_alpha   90.00
_cell.angle_beta   90.00
_cell.angle_gamma   90.00
#
_symmetry.space_group_name_H-M   'P 1'
#
loop_
_entity.id
_entity.type
_entity.pdbx_description
1 polymer ?
#
loop_
_entity_poly.entity_id
_entity_poly.type
_entity_poly.pdbx_seq_one_letter_code
_entity_poly.pdbx_strand_id
1 'polypeptide(L)'
;MSDQPSLAQGGMSPEGKTNPVGILEPKLDPQDKQVLCSAICHCSSTPNVSQDGRNLKQACVAQRLGELDEILRGRSPYKPEVSYDMTKSPPQPILDSQTGSSAHGWIPGWISKYWNEDPEHPPFKPGRGMIRRPDVVIVKDPIKPPTQDNIKQVVEMKFPPDPPDSKQVKAYEKIAGDERKIVEMKSTECDCSQENQQSKVPVEQLGWAATIAGAVMFIVTRGRSPRPSIPVPAY
;
A
#
# COMPACT_ATOMS: atom_id res chain seq x y z
N MET A 1 -32.61 19.79 -76.59
CA MET A 1 -32.05 18.65 -75.86
C MET A 1 -30.57 18.92 -75.68
N SER A 2 -30.18 19.31 -74.47
CA SER A 2 -28.80 19.53 -74.07
C SER A 2 -28.66 19.00 -72.65
N ASP A 3 -27.93 17.90 -72.51
CA ASP A 3 -27.44 17.36 -71.25
C ASP A 3 -26.38 18.28 -70.64
N GLN A 4 -26.40 18.45 -69.31
CA GLN A 4 -25.22 18.56 -68.43
C GLN A 4 -25.62 18.66 -66.93
N PRO A 5 -24.74 18.31 -65.97
CA PRO A 5 -25.02 17.28 -64.97
C PRO A 5 -25.24 17.82 -63.54
N SER A 6 -25.92 17.02 -62.73
CA SER A 6 -26.14 17.25 -61.30
C SER A 6 -24.84 17.09 -60.50
N LEU A 7 -24.32 18.20 -59.96
CA LEU A 7 -23.29 18.20 -58.92
C LEU A 7 -23.91 17.79 -57.58
N ALA A 8 -23.59 16.58 -57.12
CA ALA A 8 -23.91 16.12 -55.77
C ALA A 8 -23.05 16.88 -54.75
N GLN A 9 -23.70 17.73 -53.95
CA GLN A 9 -23.07 18.47 -52.87
C GLN A 9 -23.07 17.57 -51.62
N GLY A 10 -21.93 16.97 -51.31
CA GLY A 10 -21.74 16.17 -50.10
C GLY A 10 -21.86 17.04 -48.85
N GLY A 11 -22.89 16.80 -48.05
CA GLY A 11 -23.07 17.43 -46.74
C GLY A 11 -22.02 16.93 -45.75
N MET A 12 -21.27 17.86 -45.15
CA MET A 12 -20.43 17.55 -43.99
C MET A 12 -21.31 17.29 -42.77
N SER A 13 -21.09 16.16 -42.09
CA SER A 13 -21.65 15.88 -40.77
C SER A 13 -21.21 16.94 -39.75
N PRO A 14 -22.06 17.30 -38.76
CA PRO A 14 -21.72 18.30 -37.76
C PRO A 14 -20.65 17.78 -36.80
N GLU A 15 -19.89 18.73 -36.28
CA GLU A 15 -18.76 18.60 -35.36
C GLU A 15 -19.05 17.62 -34.22
N GLY A 16 -18.28 16.52 -34.20
CA GLY A 16 -18.27 15.59 -33.08
C GLY A 16 -17.75 16.28 -31.84
N LYS A 17 -18.62 16.50 -30.85
CA LYS A 17 -18.22 16.76 -29.47
C LYS A 17 -17.44 15.56 -28.97
N THR A 18 -16.11 15.65 -28.98
CA THR A 18 -15.26 14.72 -28.25
C THR A 18 -15.49 14.95 -26.77
N ASN A 19 -16.23 14.06 -26.12
CA ASN A 19 -16.24 14.01 -24.66
C ASN A 19 -14.79 13.74 -24.24
N PRO A 20 -14.14 14.59 -23.43
CA PRO A 20 -12.87 14.24 -22.86
C PRO A 20 -13.12 13.01 -21.99
N VAL A 21 -12.64 11.85 -22.44
CA VAL A 21 -12.54 10.67 -21.60
C VAL A 21 -11.48 11.03 -20.56
N GLY A 22 -11.90 11.70 -19.50
CA GLY A 22 -11.11 11.88 -18.31
C GLY A 22 -10.87 10.47 -17.78
N ILE A 23 -9.70 9.92 -18.07
CA ILE A 23 -9.18 8.77 -17.33
C ILE A 23 -9.15 9.26 -15.89
N LEU A 24 -10.13 8.80 -15.09
CA LEU A 24 -10.16 9.12 -13.67
C LEU A 24 -8.85 8.59 -13.10
N GLU A 25 -7.95 9.49 -12.72
CA GLU A 25 -6.73 9.12 -12.03
C GLU A 25 -7.09 8.20 -10.87
N PRO A 26 -6.38 7.08 -10.67
CA PRO A 26 -6.62 6.19 -9.56
C PRO A 26 -6.56 6.95 -8.24
N LYS A 27 -7.61 6.82 -7.43
CA LYS A 27 -7.69 7.45 -6.10
C LYS A 27 -7.86 6.39 -5.03
N LEU A 28 -7.27 6.66 -3.87
CA LEU A 28 -7.55 5.91 -2.65
C LEU A 28 -8.99 6.14 -2.24
N ASP A 29 -9.63 5.12 -1.68
CA ASP A 29 -10.88 5.37 -0.95
C ASP A 29 -10.60 6.22 0.31
N PRO A 30 -11.62 6.91 0.85
CA PRO A 30 -11.43 7.82 1.97
C PRO A 30 -10.83 7.18 3.22
N GLN A 31 -11.11 5.90 3.52
CA GLN A 31 -10.60 5.22 4.71
C GLN A 31 -9.12 4.88 4.56
N ASP A 32 -8.75 4.31 3.41
CA ASP A 32 -7.35 4.05 3.08
C ASP A 32 -6.54 5.35 3.07
N LYS A 33 -7.09 6.40 2.44
CA LYS A 33 -6.45 7.72 2.44
C LYS A 33 -6.26 8.24 3.87
N GLN A 34 -7.23 8.11 4.75
CA GLN A 34 -7.14 8.58 6.13
C GLN A 34 -6.03 7.86 6.92
N VAL A 35 -5.94 6.54 6.79
CA VAL A 35 -4.87 5.74 7.43
C VAL A 35 -3.50 6.12 6.91
N LEU A 36 -3.34 6.18 5.58
CA LEU A 36 -2.07 6.54 4.98
C LEU A 36 -1.69 8.00 5.28
N CYS A 37 -2.66 8.92 5.35
CA CYS A 37 -2.42 10.30 5.78
C CYS A 37 -1.93 10.38 7.22
N SER A 38 -2.49 9.58 8.14
CA SER A 38 -2.01 9.51 9.53
C SER A 38 -0.53 9.10 9.60
N ALA A 39 -0.12 8.10 8.80
CA ALA A 39 1.27 7.65 8.76
C ALA A 39 2.20 8.67 8.11
N ILE A 40 1.87 9.16 6.90
CA ILE A 40 2.73 10.05 6.12
C ILE A 40 2.95 11.39 6.82
N CYS A 41 1.93 11.93 7.46
CA CYS A 41 2.03 13.23 8.12
C CYS A 41 2.85 13.14 9.41
N HIS A 42 2.66 12.09 10.22
CA HIS A 42 3.55 11.83 11.36
C HIS A 42 5.00 11.69 10.90
N CYS A 43 5.26 10.90 9.86
CA CYS A 43 6.63 10.69 9.37
C CYS A 43 7.21 11.89 8.64
N SER A 44 6.38 12.85 8.22
CA SER A 44 6.83 14.12 7.69
C SER A 44 7.38 15.04 8.78
N SER A 45 6.77 15.03 9.98
CA SER A 45 7.18 15.86 11.12
C SER A 45 8.20 15.20 12.04
N THR A 46 8.07 13.89 12.28
CA THR A 46 8.94 13.09 13.16
C THR A 46 9.46 11.86 12.40
N PRO A 47 10.35 12.04 11.41
CA PRO A 47 10.93 10.93 10.68
C PRO A 47 11.90 10.12 11.55
N ASN A 48 12.11 8.87 11.16
CA ASN A 48 13.28 8.11 11.62
C ASN A 48 14.56 8.82 11.11
N VAL A 49 15.64 8.78 11.88
CA VAL A 49 16.90 9.43 11.53
C VAL A 49 17.99 8.37 11.41
N SER A 50 18.72 8.35 10.29
CA SER A 50 19.85 7.45 10.09
C SER A 50 21.03 7.84 10.99
N GLN A 51 22.03 6.95 11.12
CA GLN A 51 23.27 7.27 11.83
C GLN A 51 23.97 8.52 11.28
N ASP A 52 23.86 8.74 9.96
CA ASP A 52 24.41 9.91 9.26
C ASP A 52 23.47 11.15 9.29
N GLY A 53 22.42 11.14 10.10
CA GLY A 53 21.49 12.27 10.26
C GLY A 53 20.46 12.44 9.14
N ARG A 54 20.31 11.48 8.22
CA ARG A 54 19.32 11.57 7.13
C ARG A 54 17.93 11.19 7.62
N ASN A 55 16.92 11.93 7.17
CA ASN A 55 15.52 11.60 7.44
C ASN A 55 15.09 10.38 6.61
N LEU A 56 14.62 9.32 7.28
CA LEU A 56 14.14 8.07 6.72
C LEU A 56 12.60 8.03 6.78
N LYS A 57 11.96 8.93 6.01
CA LYS A 57 10.50 9.11 6.05
C LYS A 57 9.72 7.86 5.63
N GLN A 58 10.12 7.22 4.54
CA GLN A 58 9.51 5.96 4.06
C GLN A 58 9.66 4.83 5.09
N ALA A 59 10.84 4.67 5.70
CA ALA A 59 11.06 3.68 6.75
C ALA A 59 10.19 3.96 7.99
N CYS A 60 9.98 5.23 8.35
CA CYS A 60 9.03 5.60 9.39
C CYS A 60 7.60 5.18 9.05
N VAL A 61 7.14 5.41 7.80
CA VAL A 61 5.80 4.98 7.37
C VAL A 61 5.67 3.47 7.48
N ALA A 62 6.66 2.74 6.96
CA ALA A 62 6.69 1.28 7.00
C ALA A 62 6.61 0.76 8.44
N GLN A 63 7.37 1.36 9.36
CA GLN A 63 7.33 1.03 10.77
C GLN A 63 5.93 1.25 11.36
N ARG A 64 5.29 2.41 11.13
CA ARG A 64 3.96 2.71 11.70
C ARG A 64 2.87 1.78 11.18
N LEU A 65 2.91 1.44 9.89
CA LEU A 65 1.98 0.48 9.31
C LEU A 65 2.27 -0.95 9.79
N GLY A 66 3.53 -1.28 10.06
CA GLY A 66 3.93 -2.53 10.70
C GLY A 66 3.41 -2.64 12.14
N GLU A 67 3.53 -1.59 12.94
CA GLU A 67 2.97 -1.52 14.30
C GLU A 67 1.44 -1.69 14.29
N LEU A 68 0.75 -1.09 13.31
CA LEU A 68 -0.67 -1.34 13.10
C LEU A 68 -0.95 -2.81 12.77
N ASP A 69 -0.19 -3.43 11.87
CA ASP A 69 -0.34 -4.85 11.53
C ASP A 69 -0.11 -5.74 12.74
N GLU A 70 0.85 -5.43 13.60
CA GLU A 70 1.09 -6.13 14.87
C GLU A 70 -0.10 -6.02 15.82
N ILE A 71 -0.65 -4.81 16.02
CA ILE A 71 -1.86 -4.59 16.83
C ILE A 71 -3.04 -5.40 16.27
N LEU A 72 -3.14 -5.46 14.93
CA LEU A 72 -4.16 -6.22 14.20
C LEU A 72 -3.82 -7.72 14.05
N ARG A 73 -2.72 -8.21 14.65
CA ARG A 73 -2.26 -9.60 14.58
C ARG A 73 -2.10 -10.11 13.14
N GLY A 74 -1.43 -9.32 12.30
CA GLY A 74 -1.17 -9.62 10.89
C GLY A 74 -2.35 -9.33 9.95
N ARG A 75 -3.43 -8.71 10.46
CA ARG A 75 -4.67 -8.48 9.70
C ARG A 75 -4.83 -7.05 9.18
N SER A 76 -3.77 -6.23 9.18
CA SER A 76 -3.79 -4.96 8.46
C SER A 76 -3.84 -5.22 6.95
N PRO A 77 -4.73 -4.56 6.19
CA PRO A 77 -4.70 -4.62 4.74
C PRO A 77 -3.54 -3.81 4.14
N TYR A 78 -2.90 -2.94 4.93
CA TYR A 78 -1.77 -2.13 4.50
C TYR A 78 -0.47 -2.89 4.75
N LYS A 79 0.09 -3.45 3.68
CA LYS A 79 1.33 -4.23 3.73
C LYS A 79 2.51 -3.34 3.29
N PRO A 80 3.30 -2.78 4.22
CA PRO A 80 4.41 -1.91 3.88
C PRO A 80 5.59 -2.70 3.31
N GLU A 81 6.33 -2.10 2.39
CA GLU A 81 7.63 -2.59 1.90
C GLU A 81 7.67 -4.07 1.44
N VAL A 82 6.55 -4.58 0.89
CA VAL A 82 6.53 -5.92 0.30
C VAL A 82 7.41 -5.94 -0.95
N SER A 83 8.42 -6.79 -0.96
CA SER A 83 9.28 -6.98 -2.13
C SER A 83 8.68 -8.00 -3.08
N TYR A 84 8.83 -7.79 -4.38
CA TYR A 84 8.36 -8.69 -5.42
C TYR A 84 9.51 -9.14 -6.29
N ASP A 85 9.54 -10.44 -6.57
CA ASP A 85 10.33 -10.99 -7.66
C ASP A 85 9.65 -10.67 -8.99
N MET A 86 10.31 -9.83 -9.78
CA MET A 86 9.85 -9.36 -11.07
C MET A 86 10.19 -10.30 -12.23
N THR A 87 10.90 -11.40 -11.97
CA THR A 87 11.23 -12.41 -12.98
C THR A 87 10.09 -13.39 -13.23
N LYS A 88 9.14 -13.47 -12.29
CA LYS A 88 7.92 -14.27 -12.40
C LYS A 88 6.80 -13.54 -13.14
N SER A 89 5.87 -14.31 -13.71
CA SER A 89 4.65 -13.81 -14.36
C SER A 89 3.43 -14.56 -13.82
N PRO A 90 2.59 -13.93 -12.97
CA PRO A 90 2.73 -12.56 -12.44
C PRO A 90 3.91 -12.41 -11.46
N PRO A 91 4.39 -11.18 -11.17
CA PRO A 91 5.41 -10.96 -10.14
C PRO A 91 4.99 -11.52 -8.79
N GLN A 92 5.90 -12.20 -8.10
CA GLN A 92 5.59 -12.93 -6.87
C GLN A 92 6.07 -12.19 -5.62
N PRO A 93 5.23 -12.03 -4.58
CA PRO A 93 5.66 -11.40 -3.34
C PRO A 93 6.65 -12.27 -2.58
N ILE A 94 7.68 -11.64 -2.03
CA ILE A 94 8.71 -12.25 -1.17
C ILE A 94 8.28 -12.03 0.29
N LEU A 95 7.77 -13.09 0.90
CA LEU A 95 7.08 -13.04 2.19
C LEU A 95 7.87 -13.72 3.30
N ASP A 96 7.55 -13.34 4.54
CA ASP A 96 8.01 -14.07 5.71
C ASP A 96 7.39 -15.47 5.75
N SER A 97 8.23 -16.48 5.96
CA SER A 97 7.82 -17.89 5.90
C SER A 97 6.87 -18.32 7.02
N GLN A 98 6.83 -17.60 8.15
CA GLN A 98 5.95 -17.94 9.28
C GLN A 98 4.55 -17.36 9.08
N THR A 99 4.46 -16.13 8.57
CA THR A 99 3.19 -15.42 8.38
C THR A 99 2.54 -15.69 7.03
N GLY A 100 3.32 -15.99 6.00
CA GLY A 100 2.85 -16.22 4.62
C GLY A 100 2.12 -15.02 3.99
N SER A 101 2.15 -13.86 4.63
CA SER A 101 1.37 -12.67 4.24
C SER A 101 2.07 -11.34 4.56
N SER A 102 3.01 -11.34 5.50
CA SER A 102 3.85 -10.16 5.81
C SER A 102 5.13 -10.16 4.96
N ALA A 103 5.69 -8.98 4.72
CA ALA A 103 6.92 -8.81 3.95
C ALA A 103 8.11 -9.54 4.60
N HIS A 104 9.01 -10.10 3.78
CA HIS A 104 10.26 -10.67 4.30
C HIS A 104 11.21 -9.57 4.78
N GLY A 105 11.64 -9.61 6.05
CA GLY A 105 12.39 -8.53 6.69
C GLY A 105 13.80 -8.28 6.15
N TRP A 106 14.45 -9.28 5.52
CA TRP A 106 15.82 -9.13 4.99
C TRP A 106 16.00 -9.73 3.58
N ILE A 107 15.79 -8.90 2.56
CA ILE A 107 15.87 -9.31 1.15
C ILE A 107 17.28 -9.75 0.70
N PRO A 108 18.39 -9.10 1.09
CA PRO A 108 19.72 -9.60 0.74
C PRO A 108 19.97 -11.05 1.20
N GLY A 109 19.52 -11.40 2.41
CA GLY A 109 19.59 -12.77 2.90
C GLY A 109 18.70 -13.72 2.13
N TRP A 110 17.48 -13.28 1.80
CA TRP A 110 16.56 -14.06 0.97
C TRP A 110 17.16 -14.38 -0.41
N ILE A 111 17.73 -13.39 -1.10
CA ILE A 111 18.39 -13.59 -2.40
C ILE A 111 19.54 -14.59 -2.27
N SER A 112 20.42 -14.39 -1.28
CA SER A 112 21.60 -15.23 -1.06
C SER A 112 21.22 -16.71 -0.86
N LYS A 113 20.10 -16.94 -0.15
CA LYS A 113 19.64 -18.27 0.19
C LYS A 113 18.81 -18.92 -0.92
N TYR A 114 17.84 -18.21 -1.47
CA TYR A 114 16.77 -18.81 -2.27
C TYR A 114 16.85 -18.49 -3.77
N TRP A 115 17.58 -17.46 -4.20
CA TRP A 115 17.53 -17.02 -5.60
C TRP A 115 17.97 -18.11 -6.59
N ASN A 116 19.03 -18.84 -6.27
CA ASN A 116 19.57 -19.88 -7.15
C ASN A 116 18.92 -21.26 -6.92
N GLU A 117 17.99 -21.40 -5.98
CA GLU A 117 17.24 -22.64 -5.78
C GLU A 117 16.16 -22.83 -6.86
N ASP A 118 15.70 -21.73 -7.46
CA ASP A 118 14.74 -21.74 -8.55
C ASP A 118 15.45 -21.82 -9.91
N PRO A 119 15.28 -22.92 -10.69
CA PRO A 119 15.96 -23.09 -11.96
C PRO A 119 15.47 -22.14 -13.06
N GLU A 120 14.32 -21.47 -12.87
CA GLU A 120 13.80 -20.48 -13.81
C GLU A 120 14.43 -19.10 -13.59
N HIS A 121 15.09 -18.87 -12.46
CA HIS A 121 15.72 -17.57 -12.21
C HIS A 121 16.96 -17.36 -13.09
N PRO A 122 17.07 -16.18 -13.74
CA PRO A 122 18.35 -15.78 -14.29
C PRO A 122 19.33 -15.47 -13.14
N PRO A 123 20.65 -15.45 -13.40
CA PRO A 123 21.62 -14.99 -12.41
C PRO A 123 21.23 -13.61 -11.85
N PHE A 124 21.21 -13.47 -10.51
CA PHE A 124 20.83 -12.22 -9.87
C PHE A 124 21.77 -11.08 -10.26
N LYS A 125 21.20 -9.95 -10.68
CA LYS A 125 21.94 -8.74 -11.03
C LYS A 125 21.37 -7.54 -10.26
N PRO A 126 22.08 -7.03 -9.24
CA PRO A 126 21.67 -5.85 -8.49
C PRO A 126 21.37 -4.66 -9.42
N GLY A 127 20.38 -3.85 -9.06
CA GLY A 127 20.02 -2.64 -9.81
C GLY A 127 19.32 -2.88 -11.16
N ARG A 128 19.12 -4.13 -11.60
CA ARG A 128 18.41 -4.46 -12.85
C ARG A 128 16.88 -4.48 -12.71
N GLY A 129 16.36 -4.21 -11.52
CA GLY A 129 14.93 -4.23 -11.25
C GLY A 129 14.33 -5.64 -11.18
N MET A 130 15.17 -6.66 -10.93
CA MET A 130 14.73 -8.05 -10.70
C MET A 130 13.90 -8.16 -9.41
N ILE A 131 14.14 -7.27 -8.45
CA ILE A 131 13.30 -7.09 -7.27
C ILE A 131 12.81 -5.66 -7.23
N ARG A 132 11.53 -5.48 -6.90
CA ARG A 132 10.87 -4.18 -6.73
C ARG A 132 10.08 -4.17 -5.44
N ARG A 133 10.01 -3.00 -4.79
CA ARG A 133 9.43 -2.87 -3.46
C ARG A 133 8.62 -1.57 -3.39
N PRO A 134 7.30 -1.63 -3.60
CA PRO A 134 6.41 -0.51 -3.32
C PRO A 134 6.45 -0.07 -1.86
N ASP A 135 6.10 1.19 -1.61
CA ASP A 135 5.99 1.70 -0.24
C ASP A 135 4.88 0.99 0.53
N VAL A 136 3.69 0.88 -0.07
CA VAL A 136 2.56 0.16 0.51
C VAL A 136 1.78 -0.61 -0.54
N VAL A 137 1.43 -1.85 -0.23
CA VAL A 137 0.46 -2.64 -0.98
C VAL A 137 -0.79 -2.79 -0.14
N ILE A 138 -1.93 -2.36 -0.69
CA ILE A 138 -3.23 -2.54 -0.05
C ILE A 138 -3.85 -3.82 -0.61
N VAL A 139 -4.19 -4.75 0.26
CA VAL A 139 -4.85 -6.02 -0.11
C VAL A 139 -6.35 -5.99 0.14
N LYS A 140 -7.09 -6.79 -0.63
CA LYS A 140 -8.54 -6.99 -0.46
C LYS A 140 -8.83 -7.87 0.75
N ASP A 141 -8.04 -8.93 0.91
CA ASP A 141 -8.13 -9.90 1.99
C ASP A 141 -6.81 -9.90 2.79
N PRO A 142 -6.82 -9.41 4.06
CA PRO A 142 -5.60 -9.19 4.82
C PRO A 142 -4.90 -10.47 5.30
N ILE A 143 -5.58 -11.62 5.25
CA ILE A 143 -4.99 -12.92 5.62
C ILE A 143 -4.46 -13.70 4.41
N LYS A 144 -4.51 -13.13 3.21
CA LYS A 144 -3.96 -13.71 1.99
C LYS A 144 -2.70 -12.97 1.56
N PRO A 145 -1.78 -13.64 0.84
CA PRO A 145 -0.60 -12.98 0.30
C PRO A 145 -1.00 -11.84 -0.65
N PRO A 146 -0.16 -10.81 -0.80
CA PRO A 146 -0.42 -9.70 -1.72
C PRO A 146 -0.08 -10.10 -3.17
N THR A 147 -0.74 -11.14 -3.67
CA THR A 147 -0.67 -11.57 -5.08
C THR A 147 -1.56 -10.68 -5.95
N GLN A 148 -1.31 -10.64 -7.26
CA GLN A 148 -2.00 -9.74 -8.21
C GLN A 148 -3.54 -9.76 -8.11
N ASP A 149 -4.13 -10.92 -7.81
CA ASP A 149 -5.57 -11.11 -7.63
C ASP A 149 -6.09 -10.53 -6.29
N ASN A 150 -5.27 -10.54 -5.24
CA ASN A 150 -5.58 -10.00 -3.93
C ASN A 150 -5.18 -8.52 -3.76
N ILE A 151 -4.34 -7.96 -4.64
CA ILE A 151 -4.00 -6.54 -4.62
C ILE A 151 -5.22 -5.69 -4.96
N LYS A 152 -5.59 -4.82 -4.01
CA LYS A 152 -6.54 -3.72 -4.20
C LYS A 152 -5.83 -2.57 -4.90
N GLN A 153 -4.77 -2.03 -4.30
CA GLN A 153 -3.98 -0.91 -4.82
C GLN A 153 -2.50 -1.04 -4.43
N VAL A 154 -1.62 -0.49 -5.25
CA VAL A 154 -0.20 -0.28 -4.93
C VAL A 154 0.02 1.22 -4.80
N VAL A 155 0.53 1.64 -3.65
CA VAL A 155 0.71 3.04 -3.30
C VAL A 155 2.20 3.35 -3.24
N GLU A 156 2.61 4.36 -4.00
CA GLU A 156 3.91 5.01 -3.89
C GLU A 156 3.73 6.31 -3.11
N MET A 157 4.44 6.44 -1.99
CA MET A 157 4.39 7.64 -1.18
C MET A 157 5.51 8.59 -1.59
N LYS A 158 5.19 9.88 -1.72
CA LYS A 158 6.16 10.91 -2.05
C LYS A 158 6.22 11.97 -0.96
N PHE A 159 7.44 12.38 -0.60
CA PHE A 159 7.70 13.49 0.29
C PHE A 159 8.36 14.61 -0.54
N PRO A 160 7.59 15.56 -1.09
CA PRO A 160 8.11 16.59 -1.99
C PRO A 160 9.38 17.26 -1.43
N PRO A 161 10.39 17.53 -2.30
CA PRO A 161 10.29 17.67 -3.76
C PRO A 161 10.55 16.39 -4.60
N ASP A 162 10.43 15.19 -4.03
CA ASP A 162 10.67 13.92 -4.75
C ASP A 162 9.90 13.82 -6.09
N PRO A 163 10.59 13.67 -7.24
CA PRO A 163 9.94 13.57 -8.55
C PRO A 163 9.37 12.17 -8.81
N PRO A 164 8.39 12.06 -9.73
CA PRO A 164 7.86 10.77 -10.17
C PRO A 164 8.89 9.96 -10.97
N ASP A 165 8.93 8.63 -10.77
CA ASP A 165 9.80 7.70 -11.51
C ASP A 165 8.98 6.79 -12.44
N SER A 166 9.02 7.09 -13.74
CA SER A 166 8.31 6.31 -14.76
C SER A 166 8.70 4.82 -14.83
N LYS A 167 9.93 4.45 -14.44
CA LYS A 167 10.36 3.04 -14.41
C LYS A 167 9.73 2.31 -13.23
N GLN A 168 9.53 3.02 -12.12
CA GLN A 168 8.87 2.51 -10.94
C GLN A 168 7.38 2.25 -11.21
N VAL A 169 6.69 3.20 -11.85
CA VAL A 169 5.27 3.07 -12.23
C VAL A 169 5.04 1.80 -13.06
N LYS A 170 5.82 1.60 -14.13
CA LYS A 170 5.69 0.40 -14.98
C LYS A 170 5.98 -0.91 -14.24
N ALA A 171 6.88 -0.88 -13.26
CA ALA A 171 7.14 -2.06 -12.45
C ALA A 171 5.96 -2.38 -11.53
N TYR A 172 5.35 -1.36 -10.94
CA TYR A 172 4.23 -1.52 -10.02
C TYR A 172 2.95 -1.88 -10.75
N GLU A 173 2.74 -1.36 -11.97
CA GLU A 173 1.69 -1.81 -12.87
C GLU A 173 1.76 -3.33 -13.10
N LYS A 174 2.95 -3.87 -13.37
CA LYS A 174 3.14 -5.33 -13.51
C LYS A 174 2.81 -6.09 -12.23
N ILE A 175 3.16 -5.54 -11.06
CA ILE A 175 2.83 -6.14 -9.76
C ILE A 175 1.31 -6.14 -9.54
N ALA A 176 0.65 -5.02 -9.81
CA ALA A 176 -0.78 -4.84 -9.56
C ALA A 176 -1.67 -5.51 -10.62
N GLY A 177 -1.12 -5.74 -11.82
CA GLY A 177 -1.81 -6.29 -12.99
C GLY A 177 -2.68 -5.30 -13.75
N ASP A 178 -2.72 -4.04 -13.30
CA ASP A 178 -3.58 -2.98 -13.86
C ASP A 178 -3.05 -1.61 -13.41
N GLU A 179 -2.80 -0.71 -14.35
CA GLU A 179 -2.35 0.66 -14.05
C GLU A 179 -3.35 1.43 -13.18
N ARG A 180 -4.64 1.08 -13.24
CA ARG A 180 -5.69 1.73 -12.46
C ARG A 180 -5.64 1.42 -10.97
N LYS A 181 -4.74 0.52 -10.55
CA LYS A 181 -4.48 0.19 -9.15
C LYS A 181 -3.27 0.94 -8.58
N ILE A 182 -2.58 1.74 -9.39
CA ILE A 182 -1.38 2.46 -8.97
C ILE A 182 -1.75 3.86 -8.51
N VAL A 183 -1.42 4.19 -7.27
CA VAL A 183 -1.67 5.51 -6.70
C VAL A 183 -0.34 6.11 -6.25
N GLU A 184 -0.05 7.33 -6.72
CA GLU A 184 0.95 8.18 -6.09
C GLU A 184 0.25 9.03 -5.02
N MET A 185 0.80 9.06 -3.80
CA MET A 185 0.25 9.85 -2.71
C MET A 185 1.31 10.76 -2.12
N LYS A 186 1.09 12.08 -2.19
CA LYS A 186 2.00 13.08 -1.62
C LYS A 186 1.60 13.47 -0.21
N SER A 187 2.58 13.77 0.63
CA SER A 187 2.31 14.32 1.97
C SER A 187 1.50 15.63 1.93
N THR A 188 1.61 16.41 0.86
CA THR A 188 0.86 17.66 0.64
C THR A 188 -0.63 17.46 0.29
N GLU A 189 -1.05 16.23 -0.02
CA GLU A 189 -2.45 15.90 -0.27
C GLU A 189 -3.22 15.55 1.01
N CYS A 190 -2.52 15.60 2.15
CA CYS A 190 -3.03 15.42 3.50
C CYS A 190 -2.95 16.75 4.27
N ASP A 191 -3.92 17.01 5.15
CA ASP A 191 -3.87 18.12 6.10
C ASP A 191 -2.95 17.75 7.29
N CYS A 192 -1.64 17.80 7.04
CA CYS A 192 -0.62 17.51 8.05
C CYS A 192 -0.45 18.62 9.09
N SER A 193 -1.16 19.76 8.95
CA SER A 193 -1.07 20.92 9.84
C SER A 193 -1.88 20.80 11.13
N GLN A 194 -2.75 19.79 11.25
CA GLN A 194 -3.58 19.58 12.43
C GLN A 194 -2.74 18.96 13.58
N GLU A 195 -2.67 19.62 14.75
CA GLU A 195 -1.94 19.14 15.95
C GLU A 195 -2.48 17.81 16.52
N ASN A 196 -3.68 17.37 16.10
CA ASN A 196 -4.37 16.18 16.62
C ASN A 196 -4.11 14.89 15.82
N GLN A 197 -2.97 14.80 15.13
CA GLN A 197 -2.58 13.53 14.54
C GLN A 197 -2.14 12.56 15.62
N GLN A 198 -3.14 11.86 16.14
CA GLN A 198 -2.99 10.85 17.15
C GLN A 198 -1.84 9.92 16.75
N SER A 199 -0.93 9.68 17.69
CA SER A 199 0.29 8.91 17.49
C SER A 199 0.06 7.43 17.15
N LYS A 200 -1.17 7.03 16.84
CA LYS A 200 -1.57 5.68 16.47
C LYS A 200 -2.46 5.77 15.22
N VAL A 201 -2.21 4.91 14.25
CA VAL A 201 -3.08 4.75 13.07
C VAL A 201 -4.50 4.43 13.55
N PRO A 202 -5.56 5.07 13.02
CA PRO A 202 -6.92 4.91 13.53
C PRO A 202 -7.44 3.48 13.31
N VAL A 203 -7.29 2.64 14.32
CA VAL A 203 -7.75 1.24 14.31
C VAL A 203 -9.28 1.14 14.35
N GLU A 204 -9.94 2.09 15.00
CA GLU A 204 -11.41 2.09 15.19
C GLU A 204 -12.19 2.38 13.89
N GLN A 205 -11.57 3.03 12.91
CA GLN A 205 -12.18 3.31 11.60
C GLN A 205 -11.99 2.17 10.59
N LEU A 206 -11.08 1.24 10.88
CA LEU A 206 -10.92 0.03 10.10
C LEU A 206 -12.05 -0.90 10.49
N GLY A 207 -13.13 -0.91 9.70
CA GLY A 207 -14.34 -1.73 9.89
C GLY A 207 -14.13 -3.25 9.87
N TRP A 208 -12.90 -3.73 10.12
CA TRP A 208 -12.50 -5.12 10.19
C TRP A 208 -12.24 -5.48 11.65
N ALA A 209 -13.25 -6.15 12.23
CA ALA A 209 -13.30 -6.71 13.58
C ALA A 209 -13.35 -5.67 14.73
N ALA A 210 -14.59 -5.35 15.12
CA ALA A 210 -14.98 -4.82 16.43
C ALA A 210 -14.67 -5.79 17.61
N THR A 211 -13.49 -6.41 17.61
CA THR A 211 -13.01 -7.30 18.68
C THR A 211 -11.63 -6.87 19.17
N ILE A 212 -11.40 -5.57 19.32
CA ILE A 212 -10.30 -5.05 20.15
C ILE A 212 -10.89 -4.39 21.41
N ALA A 213 -11.91 -5.00 22.00
CA ALA A 213 -12.37 -4.62 23.35
C ALA A 213 -11.29 -4.91 24.42
N GLY A 214 -10.29 -5.75 24.11
CA GLY A 214 -9.26 -6.18 25.07
C GLY A 214 -8.10 -5.21 25.28
N ALA A 215 -7.69 -4.42 24.28
CA ALA A 215 -6.51 -3.57 24.40
C ALA A 215 -6.80 -2.24 25.09
N VAL A 216 -8.04 -1.74 24.99
CA VAL A 216 -8.45 -0.49 25.66
C VAL A 216 -8.57 -0.68 27.18
N MET A 217 -9.04 -1.85 27.64
CA MET A 217 -9.22 -2.10 29.08
C MET A 217 -7.91 -2.32 29.85
N PHE A 218 -6.85 -2.83 29.23
CA PHE A 218 -5.59 -3.09 29.94
C PHE A 218 -4.82 -1.81 30.32
N ILE A 219 -5.07 -0.70 29.61
CA ILE A 219 -4.39 0.58 29.85
C ILE A 219 -5.11 1.41 30.93
N VAL A 220 -6.43 1.22 31.11
CA VAL A 220 -7.20 1.93 32.16
C VAL A 220 -6.95 1.34 33.55
N THR A 221 -6.66 0.04 33.65
CA THR A 221 -6.29 -0.60 34.91
C THR A 221 -4.78 -0.71 35.02
N ARG A 222 -4.10 0.27 35.62
CA ARG A 222 -2.67 0.20 36.01
C ARG A 222 -2.35 -1.12 36.74
N GLY A 223 -2.02 -2.18 36.02
CA GLY A 223 -1.44 -3.43 36.52
C GLY A 223 -2.24 -4.20 37.58
N ARG A 224 -3.57 -4.05 37.68
CA ARG A 224 -4.40 -4.90 38.56
C ARG A 224 -5.43 -5.66 37.75
N SER A 225 -5.13 -6.93 37.49
CA SER A 225 -6.13 -7.92 37.10
C SER A 225 -7.23 -7.98 38.17
N PRO A 226 -8.52 -7.83 37.81
CA PRO A 226 -9.62 -8.10 38.72
C PRO A 226 -9.51 -9.56 39.18
N ARG A 227 -9.44 -9.79 40.50
CA ARG A 227 -9.53 -11.15 41.03
C ARG A 227 -10.91 -11.71 40.68
N PRO A 228 -11.01 -12.94 40.15
CA PRO A 228 -12.29 -13.58 39.99
C PRO A 228 -12.93 -13.75 41.38
N SER A 229 -14.09 -13.12 41.57
CA SER A 229 -14.95 -13.38 42.72
C SER A 229 -15.53 -14.79 42.58
N ILE A 230 -15.01 -15.73 43.34
CA ILE A 230 -15.64 -17.04 43.50
C ILE A 230 -16.93 -16.79 44.31
N PRO A 231 -18.13 -17.05 43.76
CA PRO A 231 -19.35 -16.97 44.55
C PRO A 231 -19.33 -18.05 45.63
N VAL A 232 -19.55 -17.64 46.87
CA VAL A 232 -19.76 -18.54 48.00
C VAL A 232 -21.12 -19.23 47.77
N PRO A 233 -21.25 -20.56 47.86
CA PRO A 233 -22.54 -21.22 47.72
C PRO A 233 -23.48 -20.76 48.84
N ALA A 234 -24.68 -20.34 48.48
CA ALA A 234 -25.77 -20.16 49.41
C ALA A 234 -26.53 -21.50 49.51
N TYR A 235 -26.43 -22.12 50.70
CA TYR A 235 -27.13 -23.31 51.22
C TYR A 235 -27.01 -24.63 50.44
#